data_AF-A0A7Y4IPK7-F1
#
_entry.id   AF-A0A7Y4IPK7-F1
#
_cell.length_a   1.000
_cell.length_b   1.000
_cell.length_c   1.000
_cell.angle_alpha   90.00
_cell.angle_beta   90.00
_cell.angle_gamma   90.00
#
_symmetry.space_group_name_H-M   'P 1'
#
loop_
_entity.id
_entity.type
_entity.pdbx_description
1 polymer ?
#
loop_
_entity_poly.entity_id
_entity_poly.type
_entity_poly.pdbx_seq_one_letter_code
_entity_poly.pdbx_strand_id
1 'polypeptide(L)'
;MPVLRYAFTLNAVRELGRLAPDIARARAEAALDTSLQHIREACTAALGMEFDTLVCFDARSVVRLFSHAEQARILARLVDERARTLARLGRFQEALEDTVYAGQLLACSRQRFGLPKDARAAETLEREVPELR
;
A
#
# COMPACT_ATOMS: atom_id res chain seq x y z
N MET A 1 -23.62 0.74 10.50
CA MET A 1 -22.27 0.62 11.10
C MET A 1 -21.14 1.26 10.27
N PRO A 2 -21.19 2.57 9.95
CA PRO A 2 -20.09 3.26 9.27
C PRO A 2 -18.90 3.60 10.20
N VAL A 3 -19.17 3.89 11.48
CA VAL A 3 -18.16 4.32 12.47
C VAL A 3 -17.09 3.25 12.72
N LEU A 4 -17.49 1.97 12.84
CA LEU A 4 -16.55 0.87 13.08
C LEU A 4 -15.61 0.62 11.89
N ARG A 5 -16.12 0.73 10.66
CA ARG A 5 -15.30 0.58 9.43
C ARG A 5 -14.25 1.68 9.31
N TYR A 6 -14.63 2.91 9.67
CA TYR A 6 -13.70 4.04 9.70
C TYR A 6 -12.60 3.85 10.76
N ALA A 7 -12.97 3.44 11.98
CA ALA A 7 -12.02 3.19 13.07
C ALA A 7 -11.02 2.08 12.71
N PHE A 8 -11.48 0.98 12.11
CA PHE A 8 -10.61 -0.10 11.66
C PHE A 8 -9.63 0.37 10.58
N THR A 9 -10.12 1.13 9.60
CA THR A 9 -9.28 1.69 8.53
C THR A 9 -8.23 2.66 9.08
N LEU A 10 -8.63 3.54 10.01
CA LEU A 10 -7.72 4.48 10.65
C LEU A 10 -6.64 3.75 11.47
N ASN A 11 -7.02 2.68 12.16
CA ASN A 11 -6.08 1.85 12.90
C ASN A 11 -5.07 1.17 11.95
N ALA A 12 -5.54 0.62 10.84
CA ALA A 12 -4.68 0.03 9.81
C ALA A 12 -3.64 1.01 9.26
N VAL A 13 -4.05 2.25 8.98
CA VAL A 13 -3.15 3.32 8.51
C VAL A 13 -2.14 3.71 9.61
N ARG A 14 -2.57 3.78 10.87
CA ARG A 14 -1.68 4.08 12.00
C ARG A 14 -0.63 3.00 12.20
N GLU A 15 -1.00 1.72 12.14
CA GLU A 15 -0.04 0.62 12.24
C GLU A 15 0.97 0.63 11.10
N LEU A 16 0.52 0.91 9.86
CA LEU A 16 1.45 1.10 8.75
C LEU A 16 2.40 2.27 8.99
N GLY A 17 1.89 3.41 9.48
CA GLY A 17 2.70 4.58 9.81
C GLY A 17 3.74 4.32 10.91
N ARG A 18 3.41 3.48 11.89
CA ARG A 18 4.32 3.07 12.96
C ARG A 18 5.48 2.21 12.44
N LEU A 19 5.22 1.33 11.47
CA LEU A 19 6.20 0.36 10.95
C LEU A 19 6.98 0.87 9.73
N ALA A 20 6.48 1.90 9.04
CA ALA A 20 7.11 2.46 7.85
C ALA A 20 8.59 2.87 8.01
N PRO A 21 9.03 3.50 9.13
CA PRO A 21 10.43 3.86 9.32
C PRO A 21 11.38 2.65 9.34
N ASP A 22 10.97 1.54 9.96
CA ASP A 22 11.80 0.35 10.09
C ASP A 22 11.89 -0.43 8.78
N ILE A 23 10.81 -0.45 7.99
CA ILE A 23 10.83 -0.95 6.60
C ILE A 23 11.80 -0.12 5.75
N ALA A 24 11.70 1.22 5.84
CA ALA A 24 12.56 2.11 5.07
C ALA A 24 14.04 1.98 5.45
N ARG A 25 14.35 1.78 6.74
CA ARG A 25 15.71 1.56 7.24
C ARG A 25 16.27 0.22 6.77
N ALA A 26 15.53 -0.88 6.94
CA ALA A 26 15.95 -2.20 6.48
C ALA A 26 16.23 -2.23 4.96
N ARG A 27 15.37 -1.54 4.17
CA ARG A 27 15.59 -1.34 2.74
C ARG A 27 16.88 -0.56 2.46
N ALA A 28 17.16 0.51 3.20
CA ALA A 28 18.37 1.32 3.01
C ALA A 28 19.65 0.51 3.28
N GLU A 29 19.61 -0.36 4.28
CA GLU A 29 20.69 -1.28 4.65
C GLU A 29 20.82 -2.49 3.70
N ALA A 30 19.94 -2.62 2.70
CA ALA A 30 19.87 -3.76 1.78
C ALA A 30 19.73 -5.12 2.49
N ALA A 31 19.15 -5.12 3.70
CA ALA A 31 18.86 -6.32 4.46
C ALA A 31 17.54 -6.94 3.99
N LEU A 32 17.60 -7.86 3.01
CA LEU A 32 16.40 -8.44 2.39
C LEU A 32 15.48 -9.10 3.41
N ASP A 33 16.01 -10.05 4.18
CA ASP A 33 15.20 -10.87 5.09
C ASP A 33 14.54 -10.01 6.17
N THR A 34 15.26 -9.02 6.70
CA THR A 34 14.73 -8.04 7.66
C THR A 34 13.63 -7.18 7.04
N SER A 35 13.83 -6.69 5.81
CA SER A 35 12.82 -5.92 5.10
C SER A 35 11.55 -6.74 4.84
N LEU A 36 11.70 -8.00 4.39
CA LEU A 36 10.59 -8.92 4.19
C LEU A 36 9.84 -9.23 5.49
N GLN A 37 10.58 -9.42 6.58
CA GLN A 37 9.98 -9.64 7.90
C GLN A 37 9.14 -8.44 8.35
N HIS A 38 9.69 -7.21 8.26
CA HIS A 38 8.94 -6.00 8.60
C HIS A 38 7.70 -5.80 7.70
N ILE A 39 7.80 -6.16 6.41
CA ILE A 39 6.65 -6.12 5.49
C ILE A 39 5.56 -7.09 5.91
N ARG A 40 5.91 -8.34 6.29
CA ARG A 40 4.96 -9.35 6.78
C ARG A 40 4.27 -8.91 8.07
N GLU A 41 5.04 -8.35 9.00
CA GLU A 41 4.53 -7.81 10.26
C GLU A 41 3.58 -6.64 10.02
N ALA A 42 3.94 -5.71 9.14
CA ALA A 42 3.09 -4.58 8.78
C ALA A 42 1.80 -5.01 8.07
N CYS A 43 1.86 -6.03 7.22
CA CYS A 43 0.68 -6.58 6.57
C CYS A 43 -0.29 -7.18 7.59
N THR A 44 0.25 -7.97 8.52
CA THR A 44 -0.57 -8.61 9.57
C THR A 44 -1.15 -7.57 10.52
N ALA A 45 -0.35 -6.58 10.95
CA ALA A 45 -0.80 -5.53 11.86
C ALA A 45 -1.86 -4.61 11.22
N ALA A 46 -1.68 -4.24 9.96
CA ALA A 46 -2.58 -3.30 9.28
C ALA A 46 -3.81 -3.98 8.66
N LEU A 47 -3.67 -5.18 8.09
CA LEU A 47 -4.72 -5.84 7.31
C LEU A 47 -5.29 -7.09 7.99
N GLY A 48 -4.63 -7.62 9.03
CA GLY A 48 -5.03 -8.86 9.68
C GLY A 48 -4.83 -10.11 8.81
N MET A 49 -4.01 -10.01 7.76
CA MET A 49 -3.78 -11.07 6.78
C MET A 49 -2.29 -11.18 6.47
N GLU A 50 -1.83 -12.40 6.18
CA GLU A 50 -0.44 -12.65 5.84
C GLU A 50 -0.10 -12.12 4.45
N PHE A 51 1.03 -11.41 4.36
CA PHE A 51 1.49 -10.82 3.11
C PHE A 51 1.70 -11.87 2.01
N ASP A 52 2.41 -12.95 2.33
CA ASP A 52 2.75 -14.00 1.37
C ASP A 52 1.49 -14.70 0.83
N THR A 53 0.45 -14.85 1.66
CA THR A 53 -0.85 -15.38 1.23
C THR A 53 -1.56 -14.42 0.27
N LEU A 54 -1.58 -13.11 0.58
CA LEU A 54 -2.26 -12.13 -0.27
C LEU A 54 -1.64 -12.04 -1.67
N VAL A 55 -0.31 -12.06 -1.77
CA VAL A 55 0.39 -11.94 -3.06
C VAL A 55 0.30 -13.19 -3.94
N CYS A 56 -0.17 -14.33 -3.42
CA CYS A 56 -0.48 -15.51 -4.24
C CYS A 56 -1.74 -15.35 -5.10
N PHE A 57 -2.63 -14.43 -4.74
CA PHE A 57 -3.87 -14.19 -5.48
C PHE A 57 -3.72 -13.03 -6.45
N ASP A 58 -4.48 -13.08 -7.55
CA ASP A 58 -4.57 -11.94 -8.47
C ASP A 58 -5.15 -10.70 -7.77
N ALA A 59 -4.72 -9.52 -8.24
CA ALA A 59 -5.07 -8.25 -7.62
C ALA A 59 -6.59 -8.01 -7.52
N ARG A 60 -7.39 -8.53 -8.47
CA ARG A 60 -8.84 -8.37 -8.47
C ARG A 60 -9.48 -9.20 -7.35
N SER A 61 -9.03 -10.44 -7.17
CA SER A 61 -9.47 -11.32 -6.09
C SER A 61 -9.11 -10.76 -4.71
N VAL A 62 -7.89 -10.27 -4.54
CA VAL A 62 -7.47 -9.62 -3.28
C VAL A 62 -8.31 -8.38 -2.98
N VAL A 63 -8.48 -7.50 -3.97
CA VAL A 63 -9.30 -6.30 -3.78
C VAL A 63 -10.74 -6.64 -3.41
N ARG A 64 -11.29 -7.78 -3.86
CA ARG A 64 -12.63 -8.28 -3.48
C ARG A 64 -12.76 -8.68 -2.01
N LEU A 65 -11.66 -9.07 -1.37
CA LEU A 65 -11.64 -9.38 0.08
C LEU A 65 -11.74 -8.12 0.94
N PHE A 66 -11.26 -6.98 0.42
CA PHE A 66 -11.23 -5.75 1.19
C PHE A 66 -12.62 -5.14 1.39
N SER A 67 -12.80 -4.48 2.53
CA SER A 67 -14.00 -3.72 2.87
C SER A 67 -13.86 -2.23 2.52
N HIS A 68 -12.64 -1.74 2.31
CA HIS A 68 -12.33 -0.34 2.03
C HIS A 68 -11.12 -0.18 1.10
N ALA A 69 -11.09 0.91 0.32
CA ALA A 69 -10.01 1.21 -0.64
C ALA A 69 -8.62 1.36 0.01
N GLU A 70 -8.57 1.85 1.26
CA GLU A 70 -7.32 1.99 2.01
C GLU A 70 -6.60 0.65 2.22
N GLN A 71 -7.33 -0.46 2.37
CA GLN A 71 -6.68 -1.77 2.52
C GLN A 71 -5.90 -2.15 1.26
N ALA A 72 -6.42 -1.81 0.07
CA ALA A 72 -5.71 -1.99 -1.18
C ALA A 72 -4.50 -1.06 -1.30
N ARG A 73 -4.59 0.18 -0.79
CA ARG A 73 -3.47 1.14 -0.78
C ARG A 73 -2.34 0.68 0.14
N ILE A 74 -2.68 0.20 1.33
CA ILE A 74 -1.75 -0.37 2.29
C ILE A 74 -1.02 -1.55 1.65
N LEU A 75 -1.74 -2.53 1.08
CA LEU A 75 -1.10 -3.67 0.43
C LEU A 75 -0.22 -3.24 -0.75
N ALA A 76 -0.73 -2.37 -1.64
CA ALA A 76 0.05 -1.86 -2.76
C ALA A 76 1.33 -1.16 -2.31
N ARG A 77 1.30 -0.44 -1.19
CA ARG A 77 2.49 0.20 -0.61
C ARG A 77 3.50 -0.83 -0.10
N LEU A 78 3.04 -1.87 0.58
CA LEU A 78 3.90 -2.95 1.08
C LEU A 78 4.57 -3.72 -0.07
N VAL A 79 3.82 -3.99 -1.14
CA VAL A 79 4.38 -4.60 -2.37
C VAL A 79 5.41 -3.67 -3.03
N ASP A 80 5.13 -2.36 -3.12
CA ASP A 80 6.09 -1.38 -3.65
C ASP A 80 7.38 -1.31 -2.80
N GLU A 81 7.28 -1.43 -1.47
CA GLU A 81 8.48 -1.50 -0.62
C GLU A 81 9.29 -2.79 -0.84
N ARG A 82 8.63 -3.93 -1.10
CA ARG A 82 9.30 -5.17 -1.53
C ARG A 82 10.02 -4.96 -2.86
N ALA A 83 9.35 -4.37 -3.84
CA ALA A 83 9.91 -4.05 -5.15
C ALA A 83 11.19 -3.21 -5.02
N ARG A 84 11.14 -2.13 -4.22
CA ARG A 84 12.30 -1.25 -4.00
C ARG A 84 13.45 -1.96 -3.29
N THR A 85 13.15 -2.87 -2.36
CA THR A 85 14.16 -3.68 -1.69
C THR A 85 14.84 -4.63 -2.68
N LEU A 86 14.05 -5.33 -3.50
CA LEU A 86 14.54 -6.23 -4.55
C LEU A 86 15.39 -5.48 -5.59
N ALA A 87 14.96 -4.30 -6.03
CA ALA A 87 15.70 -3.47 -6.98
C ALA A 87 17.07 -3.04 -6.43
N ARG A 88 17.18 -2.71 -5.13
CA ARG A 88 18.47 -2.38 -4.50
C ARG A 88 19.46 -3.55 -4.50
N LEU A 89 18.94 -4.78 -4.53
CA LEU A 89 19.73 -6.02 -4.58
C LEU A 89 19.98 -6.51 -6.01
N GLY A 90 19.57 -5.74 -7.03
CA GLY A 90 19.72 -6.11 -8.44
C GLY A 90 18.68 -7.13 -8.94
N ARG A 91 17.68 -7.49 -8.14
CA ARG A 91 16.60 -8.42 -8.52
C ARG A 91 15.49 -7.70 -9.29
N PHE A 92 15.86 -7.13 -10.44
CA PHE A 92 14.98 -6.21 -11.18
C PHE A 92 13.73 -6.86 -11.76
N GLN A 93 13.79 -8.13 -12.18
CA GLN A 93 12.63 -8.84 -12.72
C GLN A 93 11.51 -8.97 -11.68
N GLU A 94 11.87 -9.42 -10.48
CA GLU A 94 10.91 -9.57 -9.37
C GLU A 94 10.42 -8.21 -8.87
N ALA A 95 11.29 -7.20 -8.84
CA ALA A 95 10.90 -5.83 -8.53
C ALA A 95 9.88 -5.27 -9.54
N LEU A 96 10.03 -5.59 -10.82
CA LEU A 96 9.09 -5.19 -11.87
C LEU A 96 7.74 -5.90 -11.68
N GLU A 97 7.74 -7.20 -11.41
CA GLU A 97 6.52 -7.97 -11.13
C GLU A 97 5.75 -7.38 -9.95
N ASP A 98 6.45 -7.04 -8.86
CA ASP A 98 5.85 -6.38 -7.70
C ASP A 98 5.28 -5.00 -8.03
N THR A 99 6.03 -4.19 -8.79
CA THR A 99 5.58 -2.85 -9.20
C THR A 99 4.31 -2.93 -10.04
N VAL A 100 4.24 -3.90 -10.97
CA VAL A 100 3.06 -4.16 -11.79
C VAL A 100 1.89 -4.61 -10.93
N TYR A 101 2.12 -5.54 -10.00
CA TYR A 101 1.07 -6.04 -9.09
C TYR A 101 0.51 -4.93 -8.19
N ALA A 102 1.37 -4.07 -7.63
CA ALA A 102 0.94 -2.89 -6.86
C ALA A 102 0.06 -1.95 -7.71
N GLY A 103 0.45 -1.71 -8.97
CA GLY A 103 -0.36 -0.94 -9.92
C GLY A 103 -1.73 -1.57 -10.19
N GLN A 104 -1.79 -2.89 -10.36
CA GLN A 104 -3.02 -3.64 -10.55
C GLN A 104 -3.94 -3.56 -9.33
N LEU A 105 -3.42 -3.68 -8.11
CA LEU A 105 -4.18 -3.51 -6.86
C LEU A 105 -4.87 -2.13 -6.82
N LEU A 106 -4.15 -1.07 -7.16
CA LEU A 106 -4.70 0.29 -7.20
C LEU A 106 -5.76 0.45 -8.30
N ALA A 107 -5.52 -0.12 -9.49
CA ALA A 107 -6.49 -0.09 -10.59
C ALA A 107 -7.79 -0.83 -10.22
N CYS A 108 -7.68 -2.06 -9.69
CA CYS A 108 -8.83 -2.83 -9.23
C CYS A 108 -9.55 -2.14 -8.06
N SER A 109 -8.81 -1.52 -7.14
CA SER A 109 -9.40 -0.72 -6.05
C SER A 109 -10.21 0.44 -6.58
N ARG A 110 -9.70 1.19 -7.57
CA ARG A 110 -10.44 2.30 -8.20
C ARG A 110 -11.71 1.80 -8.89
N GLN A 111 -11.64 0.68 -9.60
CA GLN A 111 -12.80 0.07 -10.24
C GLN A 111 -13.88 -0.35 -9.23
N ARG A 112 -13.48 -0.85 -8.06
CA ARG A 112 -14.43 -1.34 -7.04
C ARG A 112 -15.00 -0.23 -6.16
N PHE A 113 -14.15 0.64 -5.64
CA PHE A 113 -14.50 1.61 -4.60
C PHE A 113 -14.63 3.04 -5.13
N GLY A 114 -14.32 3.28 -6.40
CA GLY A 114 -14.23 4.61 -6.99
C GLY A 114 -12.93 5.34 -6.68
N LEU A 115 -12.80 6.56 -7.17
CA LEU A 115 -11.72 7.48 -6.79
C LEU A 115 -12.08 8.12 -5.43
N PRO A 116 -11.14 8.22 -4.48
CA PRO A 116 -11.39 8.97 -3.25
C PRO A 116 -11.68 10.43 -3.61
N LYS A 117 -12.55 11.09 -2.85
CA LYS A 117 -12.85 12.53 -3.06
C LYS A 117 -11.57 13.38 -2.98
N ASP A 118 -10.59 12.96 -2.17
CA ASP A 118 -9.29 13.61 -2.01
C ASP A 118 -8.34 13.40 -3.21
N ALA A 119 -8.68 12.55 -4.19
CA ALA A 119 -7.94 12.53 -5.45
C ALA A 119 -8.10 13.85 -6.22
N ARG A 120 -9.17 14.61 -5.92
CA ARG A 120 -9.34 15.99 -6.37
C ARG A 120 -8.68 17.01 -5.45
N ALA A 121 -8.06 16.63 -4.33
CA ALA A 121 -7.44 17.61 -3.43
C ALA A 121 -6.32 18.38 -4.14
N ALA A 122 -5.57 17.73 -5.04
CA ALA A 122 -4.61 18.41 -5.92
C ALA A 122 -5.32 19.38 -6.90
N GLU A 123 -6.37 18.93 -7.61
CA GLU A 123 -7.18 19.78 -8.50
C GLU A 123 -7.92 20.92 -7.76
N THR A 124 -8.27 20.72 -6.48
CA THR A 124 -8.96 21.70 -5.62
C THR A 124 -7.96 22.71 -5.08
N LEU A 125 -6.77 22.26 -4.67
CA LEU A 125 -5.64 23.15 -4.33
C LEU A 125 -5.24 24.00 -5.54
N GLU A 126 -5.11 23.43 -6.73
CA GLU A 126 -4.82 24.17 -7.98
C GLU A 126 -5.89 25.22 -8.30
N ARG A 127 -7.17 24.93 -8.00
CA ARG A 127 -8.28 25.89 -8.14
C ARG A 127 -8.31 26.97 -7.07
N GLU A 128 -7.78 26.68 -5.88
CA GLU A 128 -7.78 27.58 -4.73
C GLU A 128 -6.47 28.36 -4.58
N VAL A 129 -5.43 28.09 -5.39
CA VAL A 129 -4.25 28.96 -5.46
C VAL A 129 -4.70 30.32 -6.00
N PRO A 130 -4.61 31.41 -5.22
CA PRO A 130 -4.85 32.74 -5.75
C PRO A 130 -3.79 33.00 -6.82
N GLU A 131 -4.18 33.51 -7.99
CA GLU A 131 -3.23 34.09 -8.94
C GLU A 131 -2.40 35.11 -8.15
N LEU A 132 -1.14 34.78 -7.87
CA LEU A 132 -0.18 35.70 -7.29
C LEU A 132 0.02 36.82 -8.32
N ARG A 133 -0.76 37.89 -8.17
CA ARG A 133 -0.56 39.18 -8.81
C ARG A 133 0.43 40.00 -7.99
#